data_AF-A0A847UVE6-F1
#
_entry.id   AF-A0A847UVE6-F1
#
_cell.length_a   1.000
_cell.length_b   1.000
_cell.length_c   1.000
_cell.angle_alpha   90.00
_cell.angle_beta   90.00
_cell.angle_gamma   90.00
#
_symmetry.space_group_name_H-M   'P 1'
#
loop_
_entity.id
_entity.type
_entity.pdbx_description
1 polymer ?
#
loop_
_entity_poly.entity_id
_entity_poly.type
_entity_poly.pdbx_seq_one_letter_code
_entity_poly.pdbx_strand_id
1 'polypeptide(L)'
;MLKASHVCGLVLVFVLLALCGPALAGHKERPPRKGILLVAFGTTVPEARLALDSIEARAKARFPGIDVRWAYSSRIVREKLAARGQNFDSPAMALARMMDDGFTHVAVQSLQTIPGEEFHGLQQTVQAFSGLPKGMDSVTLGLPLLA
;
A
#
# COMPACT_ATOMS: atom_id res chain seq x y z
N MET A 1 28.18 -52.17 31.18
CA MET A 1 29.05 -51.04 31.56
C MET A 1 29.26 -50.17 30.33
N LEU A 2 28.43 -49.13 30.13
CA LEU A 2 28.63 -48.17 29.03
C LEU A 2 29.89 -47.34 29.34
N LYS A 3 30.88 -47.35 28.43
CA LYS A 3 32.09 -46.51 28.54
C LYS A 3 31.69 -45.03 28.57
N ALA A 4 32.29 -44.27 29.48
CA ALA A 4 32.01 -42.83 29.70
C ALA A 4 32.13 -41.99 28.41
N SER A 5 32.92 -42.43 27.44
CA SER A 5 33.05 -41.81 26.12
C SER A 5 31.76 -41.88 25.26
N HIS A 6 30.95 -42.93 25.42
CA HIS A 6 29.68 -43.05 24.70
C HIS A 6 28.58 -42.20 25.32
N VAL A 7 28.63 -42.00 26.64
CA VAL A 7 27.69 -41.12 27.37
C VAL A 7 27.96 -39.65 27.00
N CYS A 8 29.22 -39.24 26.90
CA CYS A 8 29.60 -37.88 26.52
C CYS A 8 29.20 -37.55 25.06
N GLY A 9 29.40 -38.50 24.13
CA GLY A 9 28.95 -38.34 22.74
C GLY A 9 27.43 -38.23 22.60
N LEU A 10 26.67 -39.01 23.37
CA LEU A 10 25.20 -38.96 23.33
C LEU A 10 24.64 -37.63 23.87
N VAL A 11 25.25 -37.10 24.94
CA VAL A 11 24.89 -35.79 25.51
C VAL A 11 25.19 -34.65 24.53
N LEU A 12 26.33 -34.71 23.84
CA LEU A 12 26.69 -33.68 22.85
C LEU A 12 25.72 -33.66 21.64
N VAL A 13 25.28 -34.83 21.18
CA VAL A 13 24.29 -34.96 20.09
C VAL A 13 22.93 -34.42 20.52
N PHE A 14 22.49 -34.69 21.76
CA PHE A 14 21.25 -34.14 22.30
C PHE A 14 21.28 -32.60 22.44
N VAL A 15 22.43 -32.04 22.84
CA VAL A 15 22.61 -30.59 22.94
C VAL A 15 22.61 -29.91 21.56
N LEU A 16 23.22 -30.53 20.55
CA LEU A 16 23.21 -30.03 19.17
C LEU A 16 21.81 -30.08 18.54
N LEU A 17 21.03 -31.13 18.81
CA LEU A 17 19.63 -31.23 18.36
C LEU A 17 18.73 -30.20 19.06
N ALA A 18 18.99 -29.88 20.34
CA ALA A 18 18.27 -28.84 21.07
C ALA A 18 18.58 -27.41 20.58
N LEU A 19 19.78 -27.18 20.03
CA LEU A 19 20.17 -25.90 19.41
C LEU A 19 19.57 -25.71 18.00
N CYS A 20 19.13 -26.80 17.34
CA CYS A 20 18.39 -26.78 16.09
C CYS A 20 16.86 -26.80 16.31
N GLY A 21 16.37 -26.16 17.39
CA GLY A 21 14.94 -25.93 17.54
C GLY A 21 14.37 -25.23 16.30
N PRO A 22 13.16 -25.60 15.82
CA PRO A 22 12.56 -24.92 14.70
C PRO A 22 12.48 -23.43 15.05
N ALA A 23 13.08 -22.58 14.22
CA ALA A 23 12.85 -21.16 14.31
C ALA A 23 11.35 -20.96 14.08
N LEU A 24 10.58 -20.79 15.17
CA LEU A 24 9.23 -20.28 15.09
C LEU A 24 9.37 -18.83 14.59
N ALA A 25 9.38 -18.68 13.26
CA ALA A 25 9.04 -17.42 12.61
C ALA A 25 7.56 -17.18 12.89
N GLY A 26 7.25 -16.77 14.12
CA GLY A 26 5.91 -16.37 14.50
C GLY A 26 5.48 -15.24 13.57
N HIS A 27 4.40 -15.46 12.84
CA HIS A 27 3.69 -14.39 12.15
C HIS A 27 3.21 -13.40 13.21
N LYS A 28 4.04 -12.40 13.55
CA LYS A 28 3.56 -11.23 14.29
C LYS A 28 2.52 -10.57 13.39
N GLU A 29 1.27 -10.54 13.85
CA GLU A 29 0.24 -9.73 13.21
C GLU A 29 0.75 -8.29 13.16
N ARG A 30 0.80 -7.72 11.95
CA ARG A 30 1.26 -6.34 11.75
C ARG A 30 0.16 -5.42 12.29
N PRO A 31 0.48 -4.40 13.11
CA PRO A 31 -0.55 -3.47 13.59
C PRO A 31 -1.24 -2.79 12.39
N PRO A 32 -2.57 -2.60 12.43
CA PRO A 32 -3.29 -1.97 11.33
C PRO A 32 -2.80 -0.55 11.07
N ARG A 33 -2.34 -0.28 9.84
CA ARG A 33 -2.00 1.05 9.35
C ARG A 33 -2.95 1.43 8.21
N LYS A 34 -3.81 2.41 8.47
CA LYS A 34 -4.86 2.86 7.55
C LYS A 34 -4.39 4.05 6.70
N GLY A 35 -4.82 4.11 5.45
CA GLY A 35 -4.52 5.21 4.54
C GLY A 35 -5.64 5.48 3.55
N ILE A 36 -5.67 6.70 3.01
CA ILE A 36 -6.54 7.12 1.93
C ILE A 36 -5.67 7.48 0.73
N LEU A 37 -6.01 6.95 -0.45
CA LEU A 37 -5.40 7.35 -1.72
C LEU A 37 -6.44 8.09 -2.55
N LEU A 38 -6.26 9.40 -2.72
CA LEU A 38 -7.09 10.20 -3.63
C LEU A 38 -6.55 10.08 -5.05
N VAL A 39 -7.42 9.71 -6.00
CA VAL A 39 -7.04 9.53 -7.41
C VAL A 39 -7.85 10.46 -8.29
N ALA A 40 -7.17 11.45 -8.87
CA ALA A 40 -7.76 12.34 -9.88
C ALA A 40 -7.26 11.98 -11.29
N PHE A 41 -7.95 12.47 -12.32
CA PHE A 41 -7.34 12.54 -13.66
C PHE A 41 -6.04 13.37 -13.61
N GLY A 42 -6.08 14.46 -12.82
CA GLY A 42 -4.98 15.40 -12.63
C GLY A 42 -5.14 16.65 -13.50
N THR A 43 -4.36 17.68 -13.20
CA THR A 43 -4.33 18.92 -13.98
C THR A 43 -2.92 19.47 -14.08
N THR A 44 -2.60 20.13 -15.19
CA THR A 44 -1.34 20.86 -15.38
C THR A 44 -1.47 22.37 -15.17
N VAL A 45 -2.69 22.82 -14.85
CA VAL A 45 -3.07 24.22 -14.62
C VAL A 45 -3.06 24.47 -13.10
N PRO A 46 -2.16 25.33 -12.58
CA PRO A 46 -2.02 25.57 -11.13
C PRO A 46 -3.31 26.04 -10.46
N GLU A 47 -4.12 26.86 -11.11
CA GLU A 47 -5.35 27.41 -10.55
C GLU A 47 -6.41 26.31 -10.36
N ALA A 48 -6.45 25.33 -11.27
CA ALA A 48 -7.33 24.18 -11.16
C ALA A 48 -6.90 23.21 -10.04
N ARG A 49 -5.63 23.24 -9.61
CA ARG A 49 -5.12 22.40 -8.52
C ARG A 49 -5.77 22.76 -7.18
N LEU A 50 -6.17 24.02 -6.99
CA LEU A 50 -6.84 24.50 -5.76
C LEU A 50 -8.12 23.70 -5.43
N ALA A 51 -8.85 23.23 -6.45
CA ALA A 51 -10.02 22.38 -6.25
C ALA A 51 -9.64 21.02 -5.66
N LEU A 52 -8.55 20.40 -6.13
CA LEU A 52 -8.04 19.13 -5.60
C LEU A 52 -7.51 19.31 -4.16
N ASP A 53 -6.80 20.41 -3.89
CA ASP A 53 -6.29 20.71 -2.55
C ASP A 53 -7.43 20.90 -1.53
N SER A 54 -8.55 21.51 -1.96
CA SER A 54 -9.76 21.62 -1.14
C SER A 54 -10.35 20.26 -0.78
N ILE A 55 -10.35 19.30 -1.71
CA ILE A 55 -10.80 17.92 -1.46
C ILE A 55 -9.87 17.23 -0.45
N GLU A 56 -8.55 17.34 -0.62
CA GLU A 56 -7.59 16.80 0.35
C GLU A 56 -7.77 17.39 1.75
N ALA A 57 -7.91 18.72 1.85
CA ALA A 57 -8.13 19.39 3.12
C ALA A 57 -9.39 18.87 3.82
N ARG A 58 -10.48 18.69 3.07
CA ARG A 58 -11.73 18.10 3.59
C ARG A 58 -11.54 16.65 4.04
N ALA A 59 -10.82 15.84 3.26
CA ALA A 59 -10.52 14.46 3.64
C ALA A 59 -9.70 14.38 4.94
N LYS A 60 -8.63 15.18 5.04
CA LYS A 60 -7.78 15.26 6.24
C LYS A 60 -8.55 15.73 7.47
N ALA A 61 -9.42 16.74 7.31
CA ALA A 61 -10.25 17.24 8.40
C ALA A 61 -11.29 16.20 8.86
N ARG A 62 -11.87 15.44 7.92
CA ARG A 62 -12.89 14.41 8.21
C ARG A 62 -12.32 13.14 8.83
N PHE A 63 -11.07 12.82 8.51
CA PHE A 63 -10.37 11.60 8.93
C PHE A 63 -9.03 11.93 9.60
N PRO A 64 -9.05 12.58 10.78
CA PRO A 64 -7.83 12.93 11.48
C PRO A 64 -7.02 11.66 11.83
N GLY A 65 -5.70 11.73 11.66
CA GLY A 65 -4.78 10.62 11.94
C GLY A 65 -4.72 9.53 10.86
N ILE A 66 -5.46 9.68 9.75
CA ILE A 66 -5.31 8.80 8.57
C ILE A 66 -4.47 9.54 7.51
N ASP A 67 -3.37 8.92 7.09
CA ASP A 67 -2.52 9.49 6.05
C ASP A 67 -3.28 9.54 4.71
N VAL A 68 -3.28 10.72 4.09
CA VAL A 68 -3.86 10.96 2.75
C VAL A 68 -2.72 11.08 1.74
N ARG A 69 -2.78 10.27 0.68
CA ARG A 69 -1.83 10.24 -0.45
C ARG A 69 -2.54 10.62 -1.75
N TRP A 70 -1.76 10.97 -2.77
CA TRP A 70 -2.25 11.36 -4.09
C TRP A 70 -1.70 10.48 -5.20
N ALA A 71 -2.54 10.20 -6.20
CA ALA A 71 -2.11 9.71 -7.50
C ALA A 71 -2.90 10.41 -8.62
N TYR A 72 -2.28 10.56 -9.78
CA TYR A 72 -2.96 11.02 -11.00
C TYR A 72 -3.06 9.87 -12.00
N SER A 73 -4.24 9.64 -12.58
CA SER A 73 -4.45 8.55 -13.55
C SER A 73 -3.90 8.91 -14.94
N SER A 74 -3.96 10.18 -15.35
CA SER A 74 -3.49 10.62 -16.67
C SER A 74 -1.97 10.62 -16.80
N ARG A 75 -1.45 9.73 -17.66
CA ARG A 75 -0.01 9.68 -17.99
C ARG A 75 0.51 11.00 -18.55
N ILE A 76 -0.24 11.62 -19.46
CA ILE A 76 0.14 12.88 -20.12
C ILE A 76 0.26 14.02 -19.10
N VAL A 77 -0.66 14.10 -18.14
CA VAL A 77 -0.58 15.11 -17.07
C VAL A 77 0.67 14.89 -16.21
N ARG A 78 0.93 13.64 -15.78
CA ARG A 78 2.12 13.31 -14.98
C ARG A 78 3.41 13.66 -15.72
N GLU A 79 3.53 13.32 -17.01
CA GLU A 79 4.70 13.64 -17.83
C GLU A 79 4.94 15.15 -17.96
N LYS A 80 3.88 15.92 -18.23
CA LYS A 80 3.97 17.38 -18.32
C LYS A 80 4.39 18.04 -17.01
N LEU A 81 3.93 17.51 -15.87
CA LEU A 81 4.31 18.00 -14.55
C LEU A 81 5.74 17.60 -14.19
N ALA A 82 6.14 16.36 -14.52
CA ALA A 82 7.50 15.88 -14.29
C ALA A 82 8.54 16.72 -15.05
N ALA A 83 8.23 17.14 -16.28
CA ALA A 83 9.06 18.08 -17.06
C ALA A 83 9.24 19.47 -16.38
N ARG A 84 8.37 19.81 -15.42
CA ARG A 84 8.44 21.03 -14.59
C ARG A 84 8.98 20.75 -13.18
N GLY A 85 9.55 19.56 -12.95
CA GLY A 85 10.07 19.13 -11.64
C GLY A 85 8.99 18.71 -10.63
N GLN A 86 7.73 18.58 -11.05
CA GLN A 86 6.63 18.15 -10.19
C GLN A 86 6.25 16.70 -10.49
N ASN A 87 6.67 15.79 -9.61
CA ASN A 87 6.42 14.36 -9.79
C ASN A 87 5.13 13.94 -9.07
N PHE A 88 4.26 13.26 -9.81
CA PHE A 88 3.06 12.61 -9.27
C PHE A 88 3.12 11.13 -9.59
N ASP A 89 2.74 10.29 -8.63
CA ASP A 89 2.67 8.86 -8.84
C ASP A 89 1.46 8.49 -9.73
N SER A 90 1.61 7.41 -10.49
CA SER A 90 0.44 6.69 -11.03
C SER A 90 -0.28 5.95 -9.89
N PRO A 91 -1.54 5.52 -10.06
CA PRO A 91 -2.24 4.74 -9.03
C PRO A 91 -1.45 3.49 -8.60
N ALA A 92 -0.85 2.78 -9.55
CA ALA A 92 -0.02 1.60 -9.26
C ALA A 92 1.24 1.95 -8.45
N MET A 93 1.95 3.03 -8.82
CA MET A 93 3.13 3.48 -8.07
C MET A 93 2.76 3.92 -6.65
N ALA A 94 1.68 4.67 -6.50
CA ALA A 94 1.22 5.13 -5.18
C ALA A 94 0.83 3.96 -4.28
N LEU A 95 0.08 2.97 -4.80
CA LEU A 95 -0.27 1.76 -4.04
C LEU A 95 0.97 0.94 -3.69
N ALA A 96 1.93 0.79 -4.59
CA ALA A 96 3.20 0.12 -4.30
C ALA A 96 3.99 0.82 -3.19
N ARG A 97 4.09 2.15 -3.23
CA ARG A 97 4.74 2.93 -2.16
C ARG A 97 3.99 2.83 -0.83
N MET A 98 2.66 2.89 -0.83
CA MET A 98 1.88 2.71 0.39
C MET A 98 2.07 1.30 0.96
N MET A 99 2.16 0.28 0.11
CA MET A 99 2.46 -1.07 0.55
C MET A 99 3.85 -1.17 1.21
N ASP A 100 4.87 -0.55 0.59
CA ASP A 100 6.26 -0.51 1.10
C ASP A 100 6.39 0.33 2.39
N ASP A 101 5.66 1.44 2.48
CA ASP A 101 5.50 2.24 3.70
C ASP A 101 4.77 1.46 4.81
N GLY A 102 4.21 0.29 4.52
CA GLY A 102 3.61 -0.60 5.50
C GLY A 102 2.14 -0.31 5.80
N PHE A 103 1.41 0.35 4.90
CA PHE A 103 -0.06 0.43 4.99
C PHE A 103 -0.67 -0.96 4.86
N THR A 104 -1.61 -1.30 5.75
CA THR A 104 -2.38 -2.55 5.68
C THR A 104 -3.77 -2.36 5.10
N HIS A 105 -4.40 -1.20 5.32
CA HIS A 105 -5.76 -0.91 4.87
C HIS A 105 -5.78 0.39 4.09
N VAL A 106 -6.10 0.34 2.80
CA VAL A 106 -6.12 1.53 1.95
C VAL A 106 -7.49 1.69 1.30
N ALA A 107 -8.11 2.84 1.53
CA ALA A 107 -9.29 3.28 0.78
C ALA A 107 -8.85 4.16 -0.38
N VAL A 108 -9.07 3.69 -1.60
CA VAL A 108 -8.80 4.44 -2.83
C VAL A 108 -10.07 5.17 -3.22
N GLN A 109 -10.05 6.50 -3.29
CA GLN A 109 -11.20 7.29 -3.74
C GLN A 109 -10.96 7.82 -5.14
N SER A 110 -11.79 7.37 -6.08
CA SER A 110 -11.94 7.94 -7.42
C SER A 110 -12.48 9.37 -7.33
N LEU A 111 -11.84 10.33 -7.98
CA LEU A 111 -12.37 11.68 -8.19
C LEU A 111 -12.87 11.87 -9.63
N GLN A 112 -13.08 10.78 -10.37
CA GLN A 112 -13.73 10.82 -11.67
C GLN A 112 -15.23 11.10 -11.51
N THR A 113 -15.82 11.77 -12.49
CA THR A 113 -17.26 12.09 -12.47
C THR A 113 -18.13 10.89 -12.77
N ILE A 114 -17.70 10.01 -13.68
CA ILE A 114 -18.49 8.86 -14.17
C ILE A 114 -17.64 7.58 -14.10
N PRO A 115 -18.27 6.39 -14.10
CA PRO A 115 -17.58 5.11 -14.24
C PRO A 115 -17.15 4.87 -15.69
N GLY A 116 -16.28 5.74 -16.22
CA GLY A 116 -15.73 5.60 -17.56
C GLY A 116 -14.45 4.75 -17.59
N GLU A 117 -13.70 4.84 -18.70
CA GLU A 117 -12.43 4.12 -18.91
C GLU A 117 -11.43 4.35 -17.76
N GLU A 118 -11.24 5.60 -17.37
CA GLU A 118 -10.30 5.96 -16.30
C GLU A 118 -10.66 5.32 -14.95
N PHE A 119 -11.95 5.23 -14.63
CA PHE A 119 -12.42 4.57 -13.41
C PHE A 119 -12.22 3.05 -13.49
N HIS A 120 -12.58 2.44 -14.62
CA HIS A 120 -12.41 0.99 -14.80
C HIS A 120 -10.93 0.57 -14.81
N GLY A 121 -10.04 1.37 -15.40
CA GLY A 121 -8.59 1.16 -15.32
C GLY A 121 -8.06 1.30 -13.88
N LEU A 122 -8.58 2.26 -13.11
CA LEU A 122 -8.28 2.37 -11.68
C LEU A 122 -8.80 1.14 -10.91
N GLN A 123 -10.01 0.67 -11.20
CA GLN A 123 -10.59 -0.52 -10.59
C GLN A 123 -9.73 -1.76 -10.83
N GLN A 124 -9.29 -1.99 -12.08
CA GLN A 124 -8.37 -3.10 -12.39
C GLN A 124 -7.06 -2.98 -11.61
N THR A 125 -6.51 -1.76 -11.52
CA THR A 125 -5.29 -1.52 -10.74
C THR A 125 -5.50 -1.85 -9.27
N VAL A 126 -6.58 -1.37 -8.65
CA VAL A 126 -6.89 -1.63 -7.24
C VAL A 126 -7.08 -3.13 -6.98
N GLN A 127 -7.79 -3.82 -7.87
CA GLN A 127 -7.98 -5.27 -7.78
C GLN A 127 -6.65 -6.03 -7.84
N ALA A 128 -5.71 -5.61 -8.70
CA ALA A 128 -4.40 -6.24 -8.82
C ALA A 128 -3.52 -6.10 -7.57
N PHE A 129 -3.76 -5.09 -6.74
CA PHE A 129 -3.07 -4.90 -5.46
C PHE A 129 -3.74 -5.65 -4.29
N SER A 130 -4.95 -6.19 -4.50
CA SER A 130 -5.64 -7.00 -3.50
C SER A 130 -5.05 -8.41 -3.46
N GLY A 131 -4.67 -8.88 -2.26
CA GLY A 131 -4.17 -10.24 -2.06
C GLY A 131 -2.71 -10.48 -2.46
N LEU A 132 -1.92 -9.43 -2.69
CA LEU A 132 -0.48 -9.58 -2.93
C LEU A 132 0.24 -10.19 -1.70
N PRO A 133 1.20 -11.11 -1.88
CA PRO A 133 1.96 -11.67 -0.76
C PRO A 133 2.70 -10.58 0.00
N LYS A 134 2.54 -10.57 1.33
CA LYS A 134 3.10 -9.52 2.22
C LYS A 134 2.63 -8.10 1.86
N GLY A 135 1.53 -7.99 1.11
CA GLY A 135 0.93 -6.74 0.70
C GLY A 135 -0.04 -6.15 1.72
N MET A 136 -1.04 -5.44 1.22
CA MET A 136 -2.11 -4.86 2.03
C MET A 136 -3.14 -5.93 2.39
N ASP A 137 -3.67 -5.87 3.61
CA ASP A 137 -4.76 -6.72 4.08
C ASP A 137 -6.08 -6.35 3.39
N SER A 138 -6.27 -5.06 3.09
CA SER A 138 -7.46 -4.55 2.41
C SER A 138 -7.15 -3.35 1.53
N VAL A 139 -7.62 -3.40 0.28
CA VAL A 139 -7.63 -2.26 -0.65
C VAL A 139 -9.03 -2.15 -1.22
N THR A 140 -9.71 -1.02 -0.97
CA THR A 140 -11.07 -0.77 -1.45
C THR A 140 -11.10 0.39 -2.41
N LEU A 141 -12.07 0.40 -3.34
CA LEU A 141 -12.27 1.49 -4.29
C LEU A 141 -13.64 2.14 -4.05
N GLY A 142 -13.63 3.44 -3.78
CA GLY A 142 -14.82 4.29 -3.75
C GLY A 142 -15.33 4.59 -5.16
N LEU A 143 -16.64 4.61 -5.31
CA LEU A 143 -17.33 4.93 -6.57
C LEU A 143 -17.03 6.37 -7.04
N PRO A 144 -17.13 6.64 -8.36
CA PRO A 144 -17.07 7.99 -8.90
C PRO A 144 -18.34 8.77 -8.51
N LEU A 145 -18.41 10.06 -8.89
CA LEU A 145 -19.51 10.93 -8.49
C LEU A 145 -20.91 10.45 -8.95
N LEU A 146 -21.01 9.96 -10.19
CA LEU A 146 -22.26 9.51 -10.82
C LEU A 146 -22.16 8.02 -11.15
N ALA A 147 -22.47 7.17 -10.18
CA ALA A 147 -22.38 5.71 -10.27
C ALA A 147 -23.74 5.03 -10.43
#